data_AF-E2SLL9-F1
#
_entry.id   AF-E2SLL9-F1
#
_cell.length_a   1.000
_cell.length_b   1.000
_cell.length_c   1.000
_cell.angle_alpha   90.00
_cell.angle_beta   90.00
_cell.angle_gamma   90.00
#
_symmetry.space_group_name_H-M   'P 1'
#
loop_
_entity.id
_entity.type
_entity.pdbx_description
1 polymer ?
#
loop_
_entity_poly.entity_id
_entity_poly.type
_entity_poly.pdbx_seq_one_letter_code
_entity_poly.pdbx_strand_id
1 'polypeptide(L)'
;MKKIIIYFGDQTDKQAVVEQVLNQLNADYRVLQDHELGQRVGTLLGLDGFTKTPDTTNTHHSIDLMLFEEAADEDILQLNTLLQAAGTEMKRKAMLTEHNRNWRFHDLLTEIEREHTYFQMVDAIRTLLVQSSELIIEDYTPASWSAYEKAFYQAYDCINKECSLEEISTAYHALSDAKNSYSETNKI
;
A
#
# COMPACT_ATOMS: atom_id res chain seq x y z
N MET A 1 17.51 8.77 -14.29
CA MET A 1 16.31 9.31 -13.61
C MET A 1 16.32 10.83 -13.58
N LYS A 2 15.15 11.47 -13.71
CA LYS A 2 14.93 12.90 -13.40
C LYS A 2 14.69 13.09 -11.89
N LYS A 3 13.87 14.06 -11.50
CA LYS A 3 13.61 14.43 -10.11
C LYS A 3 12.77 13.40 -9.38
N ILE A 4 13.07 13.22 -8.10
CA ILE A 4 12.36 12.33 -7.19
C ILE A 4 11.76 13.15 -6.03
N ILE A 5 10.50 12.95 -5.74
CA ILE A 5 9.85 13.47 -4.54
C ILE A 5 9.72 12.33 -3.54
N ILE A 6 10.12 12.58 -2.29
CA ILE A 6 10.15 11.57 -1.24
C ILE A 6 9.35 12.07 -0.05
N TYR A 7 8.47 11.22 0.45
CA TYR A 7 7.79 11.41 1.72
C TYR A 7 8.04 10.18 2.59
N PHE A 8 8.44 10.39 3.84
CA PHE A 8 8.76 9.29 4.76
C PHE A 8 7.62 8.93 5.70
N GLY A 9 6.64 9.82 5.91
CA GLY A 9 5.61 9.63 6.92
C GLY A 9 6.21 9.29 8.28
N ASP A 10 5.79 8.18 8.88
CA ASP A 10 6.34 7.69 10.15
C ASP A 10 7.69 6.96 9.99
N GLN A 11 8.10 6.62 8.76
CA GLN A 11 9.30 5.84 8.43
C GLN A 11 10.57 6.72 8.34
N THR A 12 10.69 7.69 9.24
CA THR A 12 11.79 8.69 9.23
C THR A 12 13.16 8.11 9.54
N ASP A 13 13.20 6.93 10.18
CA ASP A 13 14.42 6.16 10.46
C ASP A 13 15.17 5.78 9.18
N LYS A 14 14.46 5.63 8.06
CA LYS A 14 15.05 5.27 6.76
C LYS A 14 15.72 6.46 6.05
N GLN A 15 15.42 7.70 6.44
CA GLN A 15 15.78 8.89 5.66
C GLN A 15 17.28 8.97 5.37
N ALA A 16 18.13 8.84 6.38
CA ALA A 16 19.58 8.95 6.20
C ALA A 16 20.13 7.91 5.21
N VAL A 17 19.65 6.67 5.27
CA VAL A 17 20.09 5.58 4.39
C VAL A 17 19.61 5.81 2.96
N VAL A 18 18.35 6.22 2.79
CA VAL A 18 17.76 6.51 1.48
C VAL A 18 18.49 7.67 0.81
N GLU A 19 18.73 8.77 1.54
CA GLU A 19 19.49 9.91 1.03
C GLU A 19 20.92 9.52 0.65
N GLN A 20 21.59 8.69 1.44
CA GLN A 20 22.92 8.18 1.10
C GLN A 20 22.91 7.42 -0.24
N VAL A 21 21.95 6.52 -0.45
CA VAL A 21 21.84 5.73 -1.69
C VAL A 21 21.53 6.64 -2.89
N LEU A 22 20.63 7.61 -2.74
CA LEU A 22 20.30 8.55 -3.82
C LEU A 22 21.49 9.44 -4.20
N ASN A 23 22.26 9.88 -3.21
CA ASN A 23 23.50 10.62 -3.44
C ASN A 23 24.56 9.76 -4.16
N GLN A 24 24.68 8.47 -3.83
CA GLN A 24 25.56 7.54 -4.57
C GLN A 24 25.15 7.40 -6.04
N LEU A 25 23.86 7.49 -6.33
CA LEU A 25 23.31 7.44 -7.68
C LEU A 25 23.31 8.82 -8.39
N ASN A 26 23.79 9.88 -7.75
CA ASN A 26 23.66 11.27 -8.24
C ASN A 26 22.22 11.63 -8.65
N ALA A 27 21.22 11.12 -7.92
CA ALA A 27 19.82 11.41 -8.20
C ALA A 27 19.43 12.80 -7.68
N ASP A 28 18.63 13.55 -8.44
CA ASP A 28 17.99 14.78 -7.96
C ASP A 28 16.75 14.41 -7.16
N TYR A 29 16.69 14.81 -5.89
CA TYR A 29 15.57 14.50 -5.03
C TYR A 29 15.18 15.65 -4.09
N ARG A 30 13.94 15.60 -3.62
CA ARG A 30 13.42 16.49 -2.58
C ARG A 30 12.59 15.68 -1.60
N VAL A 31 12.90 15.86 -0.32
CA VAL A 31 12.10 15.32 0.78
C VAL A 31 11.01 16.31 1.14
N LEU A 32 9.77 15.83 1.27
CA LEU A 32 8.61 16.61 1.68
C LEU A 32 8.33 16.50 3.17
N GLN A 33 7.71 17.55 3.70
CA GLN A 33 7.16 17.59 5.05
C GLN A 33 5.62 17.64 5.02
N ASP A 34 4.97 17.31 6.14
CA ASP A 34 3.50 17.25 6.27
C ASP A 34 2.78 18.52 5.81
N HIS A 35 3.36 19.69 6.08
CA HIS A 35 2.80 20.99 5.69
C HIS A 35 2.83 21.26 4.18
N GLU A 36 3.43 20.37 3.38
CA GLU A 36 3.52 20.48 1.92
C GLU A 36 2.55 19.54 1.19
N LEU A 37 1.89 18.62 1.91
CA LEU A 37 1.13 17.53 1.28
C LEU A 37 -0.14 17.98 0.56
N GLY A 38 -0.71 19.14 0.88
CA GLY A 38 -1.84 19.68 0.10
C GLY A 38 -1.42 20.47 -1.13
N GLN A 39 -0.13 20.62 -1.41
CA GLN A 39 0.34 21.10 -2.72
C GLN A 39 0.08 20.07 -3.80
N ARG A 40 -0.16 20.55 -5.02
CA ARG A 40 -0.27 19.67 -6.18
C ARG A 40 1.07 19.05 -6.53
N VAL A 41 1.05 17.80 -6.99
CA VAL A 41 2.24 17.07 -7.45
C VAL A 41 3.07 17.89 -8.45
N GLY A 42 2.43 18.50 -9.45
CA GLY A 42 3.12 19.33 -10.43
C GLY A 42 3.80 20.56 -9.84
N THR A 43 3.24 21.15 -8.77
CA THR A 43 3.88 22.26 -8.04
C THR A 43 5.13 21.79 -7.28
N LEU A 44 5.07 20.61 -6.67
CA LEU A 44 6.16 20.04 -5.89
C LEU A 44 7.35 19.66 -6.78
N LEU A 45 7.08 19.20 -7.99
CA LEU A 45 8.08 18.92 -9.02
C LEU A 45 8.60 20.18 -9.74
N GLY A 46 7.83 21.27 -9.74
CA GLY A 46 8.19 22.53 -10.40
C GLY A 46 7.85 22.54 -11.89
N LEU A 47 6.77 21.85 -12.28
CA LEU A 47 6.29 21.80 -13.66
C LEU A 47 5.70 23.14 -14.11
N ASP A 48 5.83 23.46 -15.39
CA ASP A 48 5.25 24.66 -15.98
C ASP A 48 3.72 24.69 -15.84
N GLY A 49 3.19 25.87 -15.49
CA GLY A 49 1.76 26.08 -15.27
C GLY A 49 1.25 25.68 -13.88
N PHE A 50 2.12 25.17 -13.00
CA PHE A 50 1.78 24.87 -11.61
C PHE A 50 2.35 25.93 -10.67
N THR A 51 1.49 26.52 -9.85
CA THR A 51 1.87 27.53 -8.86
C THR A 51 1.47 27.09 -7.46
N LYS A 52 2.22 27.57 -6.46
CA LYS A 52 1.91 27.30 -5.05
C LYS A 52 0.50 27.78 -4.73
N THR A 53 -0.31 26.87 -4.22
CA THR A 53 -1.61 27.21 -3.67
C THR A 53 -1.46 27.53 -2.18
N PRO A 54 -2.16 28.54 -1.63
CA PRO A 54 -2.24 28.73 -0.19
C PRO A 54 -2.87 27.47 0.40
N ASP A 55 -2.09 26.73 1.17
CA ASP A 55 -2.50 25.47 1.74
C ASP A 55 -2.46 25.59 3.26
N THR A 56 -3.61 25.39 3.88
CA THR A 56 -3.82 25.45 5.32
C THR A 56 -4.08 24.06 5.91
N THR A 57 -4.09 23.02 5.07
CA THR A 57 -4.34 21.65 5.50
C THR A 57 -3.03 20.99 5.93
N ASN A 58 -2.80 20.92 7.25
CA ASN A 58 -1.76 20.08 7.81
C ASN A 58 -2.30 18.64 7.89
N THR A 59 -1.94 17.83 6.91
CA THR A 59 -2.32 16.42 6.82
C THR A 59 -1.08 15.56 7.06
N HIS A 60 -1.27 14.43 7.71
CA HIS A 60 -0.19 13.52 8.04
C HIS A 60 -0.56 12.11 7.56
N HIS A 61 0.40 11.41 6.99
CA HIS A 61 0.27 10.02 6.57
C HIS A 61 1.41 9.19 7.16
N SER A 62 1.11 8.00 7.66
CA SER A 62 2.12 7.12 8.25
C SER A 62 3.03 6.44 7.21
N ILE A 63 2.70 6.56 5.92
CA ILE A 63 3.30 5.78 4.83
C ILE A 63 4.47 6.48 4.16
N ASP A 64 5.42 5.69 3.66
CA ASP A 64 6.52 6.15 2.82
C ASP A 64 6.18 6.07 1.32
N LEU A 65 6.56 7.09 0.54
CA LEU A 65 6.36 7.12 -0.90
C LEU A 65 7.55 7.75 -1.62
N MET A 66 8.03 7.10 -2.68
CA MET A 66 8.86 7.73 -3.72
C MET A 66 8.04 7.98 -4.98
N LEU A 67 7.92 9.25 -5.37
CA LEU A 67 7.33 9.65 -6.65
C LEU A 67 8.45 10.05 -7.61
N PHE A 68 8.53 9.38 -8.75
CA PHE A 68 9.50 9.66 -9.79
C PHE A 68 8.87 10.55 -10.87
N GLU A 69 9.53 11.65 -11.24
CA GLU A 69 9.12 12.45 -12.40
C GLU A 69 9.26 11.63 -13.69
N GLU A 70 10.42 10.97 -13.84
CA GLU A 70 10.74 10.08 -14.94
C GLU A 70 11.91 9.19 -14.52
N ALA A 71 11.78 7.88 -14.68
CA ALA A 71 12.84 6.92 -14.38
C ALA A 71 12.74 5.72 -15.33
N ALA A 72 13.89 5.16 -15.72
CA ALA A 72 13.93 3.90 -16.44
C ALA A 72 13.82 2.73 -15.45
N ASP A 73 13.31 1.58 -15.90
CA ASP A 73 13.20 0.38 -15.05
C ASP A 73 14.55 -0.07 -14.50
N GLU A 74 15.62 0.06 -15.29
CA GLU A 74 17.00 -0.24 -14.87
C GLU A 74 17.44 0.65 -13.70
N ASP A 75 17.10 1.94 -13.74
CA ASP A 75 17.43 2.88 -12.68
C ASP A 75 16.68 2.53 -11.37
N ILE A 76 15.38 2.20 -11.48
CA ILE A 76 14.55 1.80 -10.33
C ILE A 76 15.07 0.48 -9.73
N LEU A 77 15.44 -0.49 -10.59
CA LEU A 77 16.01 -1.75 -10.16
C LEU A 77 17.34 -1.55 -9.43
N GLN A 78 18.21 -0.69 -9.95
CA GLN A 78 19.49 -0.36 -9.32
C GLN A 78 19.28 0.32 -7.96
N LEU A 79 18.37 1.29 -7.88
CA LEU A 79 17.97 1.94 -6.62
C LEU A 79 17.48 0.92 -5.59
N ASN A 80 16.55 0.04 -5.97
CA ASN A 80 16.04 -1.00 -5.08
C ASN A 80 17.15 -1.94 -4.59
N THR A 81 18.06 -2.34 -5.47
CA THR A 81 19.18 -3.21 -5.13
C THR A 81 20.09 -2.56 -4.08
N LEU A 82 20.41 -1.28 -4.24
CA LEU A 82 21.25 -0.54 -3.31
C LEU A 82 20.55 -0.30 -1.97
N LEU A 83 19.26 0.06 -1.98
CA LEU A 83 18.48 0.21 -0.75
C LEU A 83 18.45 -1.12 0.03
N GLN A 84 18.19 -2.23 -0.66
CA GLN A 84 18.15 -3.56 -0.06
C GLN A 84 19.52 -3.96 0.51
N ALA A 85 20.61 -3.70 -0.22
CA ALA A 85 21.98 -3.94 0.26
C ALA A 85 22.32 -3.08 1.49
N ALA A 86 21.72 -1.90 1.61
CA ALA A 86 21.84 -1.03 2.78
C ALA A 86 20.85 -1.37 3.91
N GLY A 87 20.05 -2.44 3.78
CA GLY A 87 19.12 -2.91 4.79
C GLY A 87 17.83 -2.09 4.91
N THR A 88 17.46 -1.34 3.88
CA THR A 88 16.23 -0.54 3.84
C THR A 88 15.43 -0.78 2.57
N GLU A 89 14.18 -0.32 2.55
CA GLU A 89 13.34 -0.31 1.36
C GLU A 89 12.33 0.85 1.44
N MET A 90 11.95 1.35 0.27
CA MET A 90 10.79 2.24 0.11
C MET A 90 9.63 1.43 -0.41
N LYS A 91 8.61 1.21 0.42
CA LYS A 91 7.55 0.25 0.10
C LYS A 91 6.68 0.72 -1.06
N ARG A 92 6.29 2.00 -1.06
CA ARG A 92 5.47 2.55 -2.15
C ARG A 92 6.31 3.38 -3.11
N LYS A 93 6.03 3.19 -4.40
CA LYS A 93 6.65 3.91 -5.51
C LYS A 93 5.58 4.27 -6.53
N ALA A 94 5.64 5.47 -7.08
CA ALA A 94 4.72 5.94 -8.11
C ALA A 94 5.48 6.70 -9.19
N MET A 95 4.94 6.70 -10.41
CA MET A 95 5.39 7.57 -11.49
C MET A 95 4.51 8.80 -11.60
N LEU A 96 5.08 9.94 -11.96
CA LEU A 96 4.31 11.08 -12.44
C LEU A 96 3.54 10.68 -13.71
N THR A 97 2.27 11.04 -13.76
CA THR A 97 1.41 10.83 -14.93
C THR A 97 0.59 12.08 -15.22
N GLU A 98 -0.03 12.12 -16.40
CA GLU A 98 -1.02 13.15 -16.74
C GLU A 98 -2.19 13.20 -15.75
N HIS A 99 -2.51 12.06 -15.12
CA HIS A 99 -3.60 11.95 -14.17
C HIS A 99 -3.25 12.54 -12.81
N ASN A 100 -2.09 12.16 -12.26
CA ASN A 100 -1.72 12.52 -10.88
C ASN A 100 -0.99 13.87 -10.76
N ARG A 101 -0.50 14.48 -11.84
CA ARG A 101 0.19 15.80 -11.78
C ARG A 101 -0.69 16.91 -11.18
N ASN A 102 -2.00 16.80 -11.33
CA ASN A 102 -2.97 17.75 -10.80
C ASN A 102 -3.47 17.40 -9.39
N TRP A 103 -3.17 16.21 -8.88
CA TRP A 103 -3.62 15.78 -7.57
C TRP A 103 -2.83 16.49 -6.48
N ARG A 104 -3.46 16.68 -5.31
CA ARG A 104 -2.70 17.01 -4.11
C ARG A 104 -1.88 15.80 -3.70
N PHE A 105 -0.72 16.03 -3.10
CA PHE A 105 0.14 14.92 -2.71
C PHE A 105 -0.52 14.02 -1.65
N HIS A 106 -1.33 14.57 -0.73
CA HIS A 106 -2.11 13.77 0.23
C HIS A 106 -3.18 12.89 -0.46
N ASP A 107 -3.81 13.37 -1.55
CA ASP A 107 -4.78 12.58 -2.32
C ASP A 107 -4.07 11.40 -2.99
N LEU A 108 -2.87 11.63 -3.56
CA LEU A 108 -2.04 10.59 -4.12
C LEU A 108 -1.62 9.55 -3.07
N LEU A 109 -1.17 9.99 -1.89
CA LEU A 109 -0.82 9.10 -0.78
C LEU A 109 -2.02 8.25 -0.36
N THR A 110 -3.20 8.88 -0.24
CA THR A 110 -4.45 8.19 0.13
C THR A 110 -4.80 7.11 -0.89
N GLU A 111 -4.72 7.42 -2.18
CA GLU A 111 -5.07 6.47 -3.24
C GLU A 111 -4.08 5.30 -3.32
N ILE A 112 -2.78 5.59 -3.24
CA ILE A 112 -1.74 4.55 -3.23
C ILE A 112 -1.94 3.61 -2.03
N GLU A 113 -2.29 4.14 -0.85
CA GLU A 113 -2.56 3.29 0.31
C GLU A 113 -3.85 2.49 0.17
N ARG A 114 -4.89 3.08 -0.43
CA ARG A 114 -6.15 2.41 -0.71
C ARG A 114 -5.93 1.21 -1.63
N GLU A 115 -5.19 1.40 -2.73
CA GLU A 115 -4.82 0.33 -3.66
C GLU A 115 -3.96 -0.73 -2.98
N HIS A 116 -2.93 -0.32 -2.22
CA HIS A 116 -2.06 -1.25 -1.50
C HIS A 116 -2.85 -2.14 -0.53
N THR A 117 -3.73 -1.53 0.28
CA THR A 117 -4.60 -2.25 1.22
C THR A 117 -5.53 -3.22 0.50
N TYR A 118 -6.12 -2.79 -0.62
CA TYR A 118 -7.00 -3.64 -1.42
C TYR A 118 -6.26 -4.91 -1.88
N PHE A 119 -5.07 -4.76 -2.47
CA PHE A 119 -4.29 -5.91 -2.95
C PHE A 119 -3.83 -6.83 -1.81
N GLN A 120 -3.46 -6.27 -0.66
CA GLN A 120 -3.14 -7.07 0.53
C GLN A 120 -4.33 -7.92 0.99
N MET A 121 -5.54 -7.36 1.00
CA MET A 121 -6.76 -8.09 1.37
C MET A 121 -7.08 -9.20 0.38
N VAL A 122 -6.93 -8.93 -0.92
CA VAL A 122 -7.13 -9.95 -1.97
C VAL A 122 -6.13 -11.10 -1.80
N ASP A 123 -4.85 -10.81 -1.56
CA ASP A 123 -3.82 -11.84 -1.34
C ASP A 123 -4.07 -12.65 -0.06
N ALA A 124 -4.45 -11.98 1.02
CA ALA A 124 -4.81 -12.61 2.29
C ALA A 124 -6.01 -13.55 2.13
N ILE A 125 -7.07 -13.12 1.44
CA ILE A 125 -8.22 -13.99 1.16
C ILE A 125 -7.78 -15.17 0.27
N ARG A 126 -7.01 -14.95 -0.82
CA ARG A 126 -6.53 -16.06 -1.66
C ARG A 126 -5.79 -17.10 -0.84
N THR A 127 -4.93 -16.66 0.07
CA THR A 127 -4.21 -17.53 1.02
C THR A 127 -5.20 -18.30 1.90
N LEU A 128 -6.20 -17.64 2.48
CA LEU A 128 -7.22 -18.29 3.30
C LEU A 128 -8.03 -19.32 2.51
N LEU A 129 -8.37 -19.04 1.26
CA LEU A 129 -9.10 -19.96 0.37
C LEU A 129 -8.28 -21.22 0.03
N VAL A 130 -6.96 -21.10 -0.12
CA VAL A 130 -6.09 -22.28 -0.31
C VAL A 130 -6.02 -23.11 0.97
N GLN A 131 -5.82 -22.45 2.12
CA GLN A 131 -5.76 -23.10 3.43
C GLN A 131 -7.08 -23.77 3.83
N SER A 132 -8.21 -23.42 3.20
CA SER A 132 -9.49 -24.10 3.39
C SER A 132 -9.42 -25.61 3.17
N SER A 133 -8.54 -26.05 2.27
CA SER A 133 -8.33 -27.48 1.99
C SER A 133 -7.69 -28.26 3.15
N GLU A 134 -7.10 -27.56 4.11
CA GLU A 134 -6.45 -28.14 5.30
C GLU A 134 -7.41 -28.24 6.49
N LEU A 135 -8.62 -27.69 6.38
CA LEU A 135 -9.58 -27.69 7.48
C LEU A 135 -10.23 -29.05 7.67
N ILE A 136 -10.37 -29.44 8.93
CA ILE A 136 -11.03 -30.68 9.35
C ILE A 136 -12.43 -30.32 9.84
N ILE A 137 -13.46 -30.82 9.16
CA ILE A 137 -14.87 -30.46 9.44
C ILE A 137 -15.25 -30.81 10.89
N GLU A 138 -14.71 -31.91 11.42
CA GLU A 138 -14.94 -32.40 12.78
C GLU A 138 -14.43 -31.46 13.87
N ASP A 139 -13.52 -30.54 13.55
CA ASP A 139 -13.06 -29.50 14.49
C ASP A 139 -14.06 -28.34 14.60
N TYR A 140 -15.12 -28.33 13.79
CA TYR A 140 -16.16 -27.32 13.78
C TYR A 140 -17.50 -27.87 14.26
N THR A 141 -18.32 -27.00 14.83
CA THR A 141 -19.75 -27.28 15.01
C THR A 141 -20.47 -27.15 13.66
N PRO A 142 -21.64 -27.78 13.46
CA PRO A 142 -22.42 -27.59 12.23
C PRO A 142 -22.75 -26.12 11.94
N ALA A 143 -22.96 -25.32 12.98
CA ALA A 143 -23.23 -23.89 12.85
C ALA A 143 -21.98 -23.10 12.43
N SER A 144 -20.81 -23.36 13.04
CA SER A 144 -19.56 -22.68 12.68
C SER A 144 -19.04 -23.10 11.32
N TRP A 145 -19.21 -24.36 10.94
CA TRP A 145 -18.91 -24.83 9.59
C TRP A 145 -19.80 -24.17 8.53
N SER A 146 -21.12 -24.10 8.77
CA SER A 146 -22.04 -23.43 7.84
C SER A 146 -21.73 -21.93 7.69
N ALA A 147 -21.33 -21.26 8.78
CA ALA A 147 -20.88 -19.88 8.74
C ALA A 147 -19.59 -19.72 7.92
N TYR A 148 -18.65 -20.65 8.09
CA TYR A 148 -17.40 -20.70 7.32
C TYR A 148 -17.65 -20.90 5.83
N GLU A 149 -18.45 -21.88 5.43
CA GLU A 149 -18.78 -22.13 4.02
C GLU A 149 -19.41 -20.89 3.37
N LYS A 150 -20.32 -20.22 4.08
CA LYS A 150 -20.93 -18.98 3.59
C LYS A 150 -19.88 -17.88 3.39
N ALA A 151 -19.00 -17.66 4.36
CA ALA A 151 -17.94 -16.67 4.28
C ALA A 151 -16.94 -16.98 3.15
N PHE A 152 -16.63 -18.26 2.94
CA PHE A 152 -15.78 -18.74 1.85
C PHE A 152 -16.36 -18.35 0.49
N TYR A 153 -17.63 -18.67 0.21
CA TYR A 153 -18.26 -18.33 -1.06
C TYR A 153 -18.39 -16.83 -1.27
N GLN A 154 -18.70 -16.06 -0.22
CA GLN A 154 -18.76 -14.60 -0.29
C GLN A 154 -17.40 -13.99 -0.63
N ALA A 155 -16.33 -14.44 0.01
CA ALA A 155 -14.98 -13.95 -0.25
C ALA A 155 -14.50 -14.34 -1.66
N TYR A 156 -14.79 -15.56 -2.11
CA TYR A 156 -14.52 -16.01 -3.48
C TYR A 156 -15.24 -15.16 -4.53
N ASP A 157 -16.54 -14.88 -4.33
CA ASP A 157 -17.33 -14.04 -5.24
C ASP A 157 -16.84 -12.57 -5.26
N CYS A 158 -16.48 -12.01 -4.10
CA CYS A 158 -15.96 -10.65 -3.96
C CYS A 158 -14.69 -10.44 -4.79
N ILE A 159 -13.72 -11.36 -4.69
CA ILE A 159 -12.48 -11.28 -5.48
C ILE A 159 -12.77 -11.39 -6.98
N ASN A 160 -13.63 -12.33 -7.38
CA ASN A 160 -13.90 -12.56 -8.80
C ASN A 160 -14.66 -11.42 -9.49
N LYS A 161 -15.41 -10.63 -8.73
CA LYS A 161 -16.15 -9.46 -9.22
C LYS A 161 -15.41 -8.13 -9.04
N GLU A 162 -14.21 -8.15 -8.47
CA GLU A 162 -13.43 -6.95 -8.13
C GLU A 162 -14.26 -5.95 -7.30
N CYS A 163 -14.74 -6.42 -6.14
CA CYS A 163 -15.52 -5.62 -5.20
C CYS A 163 -14.74 -4.40 -4.66
N SER A 164 -15.42 -3.48 -3.98
CA SER A 164 -14.80 -2.30 -3.36
C SER A 164 -13.87 -2.65 -2.19
N LEU A 165 -13.06 -1.67 -1.74
CA LEU A 165 -12.20 -1.86 -0.56
C LEU A 165 -13.00 -2.19 0.71
N GLU A 166 -14.18 -1.61 0.87
CA GLU A 166 -15.05 -1.88 2.01
C GLU A 166 -15.60 -3.31 1.98
N GLU A 167 -16.02 -3.76 0.79
CA GLU A 167 -16.56 -5.11 0.57
C GLU A 167 -15.47 -6.17 0.75
N ILE A 168 -14.28 -5.97 0.17
CA ILE A 168 -13.18 -6.94 0.30
C ILE A 168 -12.69 -7.04 1.75
N SER A 169 -12.63 -5.92 2.48
CA SER A 169 -12.28 -5.89 3.90
C SER A 169 -13.30 -6.66 4.73
N THR A 170 -14.59 -6.41 4.49
CA THR A 170 -15.69 -7.14 5.16
C THR A 170 -15.62 -8.64 4.88
N ALA A 171 -15.37 -9.03 3.62
CA ALA A 171 -15.24 -10.42 3.23
C ALA A 171 -14.01 -11.10 3.88
N TYR A 172 -12.88 -10.41 3.94
CA TYR A 172 -11.67 -10.89 4.62
C TYR A 172 -11.93 -11.16 6.11
N HIS A 173 -12.49 -10.18 6.83
CA HIS A 173 -12.78 -10.33 8.25
C HIS A 173 -13.77 -11.46 8.51
N ALA A 174 -14.86 -11.54 7.74
CA ALA A 174 -15.84 -12.61 7.87
C ALA A 174 -15.21 -14.01 7.65
N LEU A 175 -14.36 -14.18 6.64
CA LEU A 175 -13.70 -15.45 6.36
C LEU A 175 -12.66 -15.80 7.43
N SER A 176 -11.84 -14.83 7.85
CA SER A 176 -10.81 -15.01 8.87
C SER A 176 -11.42 -15.38 10.22
N ASP A 177 -12.45 -14.66 10.65
CA ASP A 177 -13.15 -14.91 11.90
C ASP A 177 -13.83 -16.28 11.89
N ALA A 178 -14.53 -16.63 10.80
CA ALA A 178 -15.18 -17.93 10.66
C ALA A 178 -14.17 -19.08 10.65
N LYS A 179 -13.01 -18.92 9.98
CA LYS A 179 -11.94 -19.94 9.98
C LYS A 179 -11.45 -20.26 11.39
N ASN A 180 -11.33 -19.25 12.24
CA ASN A 180 -10.81 -19.40 13.60
C ASN A 180 -11.87 -19.85 14.63
N SER A 181 -13.11 -20.09 14.21
CA SER A 181 -14.23 -20.49 15.08
C SER A 181 -14.33 -22.01 15.33
N TYR A 182 -13.24 -22.58 15.85
CA TYR A 182 -13.18 -24.00 16.21
C TYR A 182 -14.12 -24.36 17.37
N SER A 183 -14.55 -25.61 17.43
CA SER A 183 -15.23 -26.14 18.60
C SER A 183 -14.23 -26.29 19.75
N GLU A 184 -14.49 -25.69 20.92
CA GLU A 184 -13.66 -25.85 22.13
C GLU A 184 -13.67 -27.30 22.68
N THR A 185 -14.37 -28.23 22.02
CA THR A 185 -14.65 -29.58 22.50
C THR A 185 -13.49 -30.58 22.28
N ASN A 186 -12.48 -30.24 21.47
CA ASN A 186 -11.36 -31.16 21.12
C ASN A 186 -10.05 -30.89 21.88
N LYS A 187 -10.05 -30.08 22.96
CA LYS A 187 -8.92 -30.02 23.90
C LYS A 187 -9.11 -31.06 25.02
N ILE A 188 -8.76 -32.31 24.76
CA ILE A 188 -8.56 -33.34 25.81
C ILE A 188 -7.20 -33.99 25.62
#